data_AF-D3Z6T0-F1
#
_entry.id   AF-D3Z6T0-F1
#
_cell.length_a   1.000
_cell.length_b   1.000
_cell.length_c   1.000
_cell.angle_alpha   90.00
_cell.angle_beta   90.00
_cell.angle_gamma   90.00
#
_symmetry.space_group_name_H-M   'P 1'
#
loop_
_entity.id
_entity.type
_entity.pdbx_description
1 polymer ?
#
loop_
_entity_poly.entity_id
_entity_poly.type
_entity_poly.pdbx_seq_one_letter_code
_entity_poly.pdbx_strand_id
1 'polypeptide(L)'
;MASVSALTEELESVASELHAIDIQIQELTERRQELLQRKSVLTGKIKQYLEDSSAEASSDLDTSPAAWNKEDFPWFGKVKDVLQNVFKLQKFRPLQLETINVTMARKDIFLVMPTGGGKSLCYQLPALCSDGFTLVICPLISLMEDQLMVLKQLGISATMLNASSSK
;
A
#
# COMPACT_ATOMS: atom_id res chain seq x y z
N MET A 1 18.50 40.91 -53.78
CA MET A 1 18.03 41.87 -52.75
C MET A 1 16.61 41.58 -52.28
N ALA A 2 15.68 41.17 -53.15
CA ALA A 2 14.29 40.87 -52.76
C ALA A 2 14.09 39.68 -51.79
N SER A 3 14.99 38.69 -51.78
CA SER A 3 14.86 37.50 -50.92
C SER A 3 15.27 37.72 -49.46
N VAL A 4 16.18 38.65 -49.19
CA VAL A 4 16.64 38.94 -47.81
C VAL A 4 15.59 39.73 -47.04
N SER A 5 14.89 40.65 -47.71
CA SER A 5 13.79 41.43 -47.13
C SER A 5 12.63 40.55 -46.65
N ALA A 6 12.25 39.53 -47.43
CA ALA A 6 11.18 38.62 -47.07
C ALA A 6 11.55 37.76 -45.84
N LEU A 7 12.80 37.29 -45.78
CA LEU A 7 13.31 36.52 -44.63
C LEU A 7 13.43 37.39 -43.37
N THR A 8 13.75 38.69 -43.50
CA THR A 8 13.78 39.60 -42.34
C THR A 8 12.39 39.90 -41.80
N GLU A 9 11.39 40.04 -42.66
CA GLU A 9 9.99 40.20 -42.23
C GLU A 9 9.45 38.94 -41.54
N GLU A 10 9.73 37.75 -42.08
CA GLU A 10 9.37 36.49 -41.43
C GLU A 10 10.06 36.32 -40.07
N LEU A 11 11.34 36.69 -39.97
CA LEU A 11 12.08 36.64 -38.71
C LEU A 11 11.48 37.58 -37.66
N GLU A 12 11.06 38.78 -38.07
CA GLU A 12 10.41 39.76 -37.20
C GLU A 12 9.04 39.27 -36.72
N SER A 13 8.27 38.61 -37.60
CA SER A 13 7.00 37.96 -37.24
C SER A 13 7.21 36.84 -36.22
N VAL A 14 8.16 35.93 -36.46
CA VAL A 14 8.47 34.81 -35.56
C VAL A 14 8.98 35.30 -34.21
N ALA A 15 9.81 36.36 -34.19
CA ALA A 15 10.29 36.97 -32.95
C ALA A 15 9.13 37.55 -32.11
N SER A 16 8.14 38.17 -32.77
CA SER A 16 6.94 38.66 -32.09
C SER A 16 6.08 37.52 -31.51
N GLU A 17 5.94 36.41 -32.24
CA GLU A 17 5.19 35.24 -31.75
C GLU A 17 5.89 34.57 -30.56
N LEU A 18 7.22 34.40 -30.62
CA LEU A 18 8.00 33.87 -29.50
C LEU A 18 7.86 34.76 -28.26
N HIS A 19 7.91 36.08 -28.44
CA HIS A 19 7.72 37.01 -27.33
C HIS A 19 6.32 36.88 -26.69
N ALA A 20 5.27 36.69 -27.49
CA ALA A 20 3.92 36.47 -26.99
C ALA A 20 3.80 35.15 -26.21
N ILE A 21 4.46 34.09 -26.68
CA ILE A 21 4.50 32.79 -25.98
C ILE A 21 5.27 32.91 -24.66
N ASP A 22 6.39 33.63 -24.62
CA ASP A 22 7.18 33.84 -23.41
C ASP A 22 6.35 34.57 -22.33
N ILE A 23 5.55 35.55 -22.72
CA ILE A 23 4.60 36.23 -21.82
C ILE A 23 3.58 35.23 -21.25
N GLN A 24 3.01 34.35 -22.08
CA GLN A 24 2.06 33.33 -21.62
C GLN A 24 2.73 32.32 -20.66
N ILE A 25 3.97 31.91 -20.94
CA ILE A 25 4.73 31.03 -20.06
C ILE A 25 4.97 31.72 -18.71
N GLN A 26 5.29 33.01 -18.71
CA GLN A 26 5.48 33.79 -17.49
C GLN A 26 4.19 33.84 -16.66
N GLU A 27 3.04 34.16 -17.27
CA GLU A 27 1.74 34.19 -16.61
C GLU A 27 1.36 32.81 -16.02
N LEU A 28 1.55 31.74 -16.80
CA LEU A 28 1.30 30.37 -16.32
C LEU A 28 2.22 29.97 -15.17
N THR A 29 3.47 30.45 -15.17
CA THR A 29 4.44 30.17 -14.12
C THR A 29 4.07 30.89 -12.82
N GLU A 30 3.63 32.14 -12.90
CA GLU A 30 3.10 32.89 -11.76
C GLU A 30 1.85 32.21 -11.19
N ARG A 31 0.91 31.80 -12.05
CA ARG A 31 -0.30 31.08 -11.63
C ARG A 31 0.04 29.74 -10.98
N ARG A 32 1.05 29.03 -11.48
CA ARG A 32 1.56 27.80 -10.87
C ARG A 32 2.11 28.06 -9.46
N GLN A 33 2.87 29.14 -9.25
CA GLN A 33 3.38 29.50 -7.93
C GLN A 33 2.25 29.83 -6.94
N GLU A 34 1.25 30.58 -7.38
CA GLU A 34 0.07 30.90 -6.57
C GLU A 34 -0.69 29.63 -6.14
N LEU A 35 -0.89 28.69 -7.07
CA LEU A 35 -1.55 27.42 -6.77
C LEU A 35 -0.74 26.55 -5.80
N LEU A 36 0.60 26.56 -5.90
CA LEU A 36 1.47 25.85 -4.95
C LEU A 36 1.39 26.44 -3.54
N GLN A 37 1.35 27.77 -3.42
CA GLN A 37 1.14 28.44 -2.13
C GLN A 37 -0.22 28.08 -1.54
N ARG A 38 -1.29 28.14 -2.33
CA ARG A 38 -2.65 27.74 -1.90
C ARG A 38 -2.70 26.28 -1.46
N LYS A 39 -2.04 25.38 -2.20
CA LYS A 39 -1.93 23.96 -1.84
C LYS A 39 -1.27 23.81 -0.46
N SER A 40 -0.14 24.47 -0.22
CA SER A 40 0.56 24.43 1.07
C SER A 40 -0.33 24.92 2.24
N VAL A 41 -1.04 26.03 2.04
CA VAL A 41 -1.96 26.58 3.06
C VAL A 41 -3.12 25.61 3.34
N LEU A 42 -3.74 25.05 2.31
CA LEU A 42 -4.82 24.08 2.46
C LEU A 42 -4.34 22.80 3.16
N THR A 43 -3.16 22.29 2.80
CA THR A 43 -2.55 21.15 3.50
C THR A 43 -2.30 21.46 4.98
N GLY A 44 -1.82 22.66 5.31
CA GLY A 44 -1.67 23.11 6.70
C GLY A 44 -3.00 23.20 7.45
N LYS A 45 -4.02 23.79 6.85
CA LYS A 45 -5.37 23.87 7.43
C LYS A 45 -5.97 22.48 7.67
N ILE A 46 -5.83 21.55 6.71
CA ILE A 46 -6.27 20.17 6.87
C ILE A 46 -5.56 19.52 8.07
N LYS A 47 -4.24 19.69 8.20
CA LYS A 47 -3.48 19.19 9.34
C LYS A 47 -3.97 19.77 10.67
N GLN A 48 -4.26 21.07 10.70
CA GLN A 48 -4.79 21.74 11.89
C GLN A 48 -6.19 21.23 12.28
N TYR A 49 -7.11 21.08 11.32
CA TYR A 49 -8.43 20.49 11.58
C TYR A 49 -8.34 19.02 12.06
N LEU A 50 -7.33 18.28 11.61
CA LEU A 50 -7.06 16.93 12.08
C LEU A 50 -6.47 16.91 13.51
N GLU A 51 -5.63 17.89 13.87
CA GLU A 51 -5.07 18.03 15.23
C GLU A 51 -6.16 18.45 16.24
N ASP A 52 -7.10 19.32 15.87
CA ASP A 52 -8.21 19.73 16.75
C ASP A 52 -9.23 18.60 17.01
N SER A 53 -9.25 17.57 16.15
CA SER A 53 -10.07 16.36 16.32
C SER A 53 -9.34 15.25 17.11
N SER A 54 -8.07 15.45 17.46
CA SER A 54 -7.19 14.42 18.05
C SER A 54 -7.23 14.31 19.58
N ALA A 55 -8.13 15.03 20.25
CA ALA A 55 -8.41 14.78 21.67
C ALA A 55 -9.21 13.49 21.91
N GLU A 56 -9.83 12.89 20.86
CA GLU A 56 -10.69 11.70 21.03
C GLU A 56 -10.48 10.54 20.02
N ALA A 57 -9.68 10.66 18.96
CA ALA A 57 -9.49 9.56 17.99
C ALA A 57 -8.08 9.51 17.35
N SER A 58 -7.17 8.75 17.95
CA SER A 58 -5.80 8.53 17.49
C SER A 58 -5.66 7.38 16.47
N SER A 59 -6.55 7.23 15.47
CA SER A 59 -6.58 6.00 14.64
C SER A 59 -6.72 6.12 13.10
N ASP A 60 -6.86 7.29 12.48
CA ASP A 60 -7.44 7.30 11.11
C ASP A 60 -6.52 7.77 9.96
N LEU A 61 -5.19 7.75 10.12
CA LEU A 61 -4.25 7.98 9.00
C LEU A 61 -3.83 6.71 8.23
N ASP A 62 -4.31 5.53 8.65
CA ASP A 62 -3.73 4.24 8.26
C ASP A 62 -4.74 3.30 7.55
N THR A 63 -5.72 3.85 6.84
CA THR A 63 -6.82 3.04 6.26
C THR A 63 -6.61 2.63 4.80
N SER A 64 -5.65 3.23 4.08
CA SER A 64 -5.40 2.86 2.68
C SER A 64 -4.42 1.68 2.57
N PRO A 65 -4.66 0.67 1.72
CA PRO A 65 -3.72 -0.44 1.50
C PRO A 65 -2.32 0.05 1.10
N ALA A 66 -2.23 1.13 0.33
CA ALA A 66 -0.97 1.72 -0.11
C ALA A 66 -0.06 2.18 1.05
N ALA A 67 -0.64 2.61 2.19
CA ALA A 67 0.12 3.01 3.37
C ALA A 67 0.85 1.83 4.03
N TRP A 68 0.32 0.61 3.85
CA TRP A 68 0.80 -0.63 4.44
C TRP A 68 1.64 -1.49 3.50
N ASN A 69 1.73 -1.11 2.22
CA ASN A 69 2.57 -1.78 1.23
C ASN A 69 4.04 -1.32 1.38
N LYS A 70 4.63 -1.59 2.55
CA LYS A 70 5.98 -1.17 2.89
C LYS A 70 6.80 -2.33 3.46
N GLU A 71 8.11 -2.23 3.25
CA GLU A 71 9.13 -3.19 3.68
C GLU A 71 9.98 -2.65 4.84
N ASP A 72 9.59 -1.52 5.45
CA ASP A 72 10.33 -0.78 6.46
C ASP A 72 10.01 -1.21 7.91
N PHE A 73 9.03 -2.09 8.10
CA PHE A 73 8.65 -2.57 9.42
C PHE A 73 9.73 -3.47 10.06
N PRO A 74 9.88 -3.44 11.41
CA PRO A 74 10.88 -4.24 12.11
C PRO A 74 10.77 -5.76 11.87
N TRP A 75 9.56 -6.25 11.60
CA TRP A 75 9.31 -7.67 11.33
C TRP A 75 9.54 -8.09 9.88
N PHE A 76 9.77 -7.16 8.95
CA PHE A 76 9.83 -7.47 7.51
C PHE A 76 10.89 -8.52 7.18
N GLY A 77 12.07 -8.44 7.80
CA GLY A 77 13.13 -9.43 7.61
C GLY A 77 12.70 -10.85 7.96
N LYS A 78 12.04 -11.03 9.12
CA LYS A 78 11.49 -12.32 9.57
C LYS A 78 10.35 -12.78 8.67
N VAL A 79 9.46 -11.88 8.29
CA VAL A 79 8.32 -12.16 7.40
C VAL A 79 8.79 -12.67 6.03
N LYS A 80 9.80 -12.01 5.45
CA LYS A 80 10.40 -12.41 4.18
C LYS A 80 11.12 -13.75 4.25
N ASP A 81 11.85 -13.98 5.34
CA ASP A 81 12.53 -15.25 5.61
C ASP A 81 11.52 -16.41 5.68
N VAL A 82 10.47 -16.28 6.48
CA VAL A 82 9.41 -17.29 6.61
C VAL A 82 8.71 -17.55 5.27
N LEU A 83 8.43 -16.51 4.49
CA LEU A 83 7.82 -16.65 3.16
C LEU A 83 8.67 -17.53 2.23
N GLN A 84 9.97 -17.25 2.14
CA GLN A 84 10.87 -17.90 1.19
C GLN A 84 11.34 -19.26 1.67
N ASN A 85 11.69 -19.38 2.95
CA ASN A 85 12.33 -20.56 3.50
C ASN A 85 11.34 -21.58 4.07
N VAL A 86 10.18 -21.14 4.59
CA VAL A 86 9.16 -22.06 5.11
C VAL A 86 8.09 -22.30 4.04
N PHE A 87 7.41 -21.25 3.58
CA PHE A 87 6.32 -21.39 2.59
C PHE A 87 6.79 -21.63 1.15
N LYS A 88 8.10 -21.51 0.88
CA LYS A 88 8.70 -21.71 -0.46
C LYS A 88 8.10 -20.79 -1.53
N LEU A 89 7.65 -19.60 -1.15
CA LEU A 89 7.09 -18.59 -2.04
C LEU A 89 8.09 -17.46 -2.28
N GLN A 90 8.17 -16.97 -3.52
CA GLN A 90 9.16 -15.96 -3.91
C GLN A 90 8.71 -14.53 -3.62
N LYS A 91 7.41 -14.24 -3.81
CA LYS A 91 6.84 -12.89 -3.73
C LYS A 91 5.44 -12.93 -3.13
N PHE A 92 5.06 -11.83 -2.49
CA PHE A 92 3.69 -11.59 -2.06
C PHE A 92 2.79 -11.29 -3.28
N ARG A 93 1.56 -11.80 -3.23
CA ARG A 93 0.48 -11.39 -4.14
C ARG A 93 -0.12 -10.07 -3.66
N PRO A 94 -0.91 -9.36 -4.49
CA PRO A 94 -1.54 -8.11 -4.10
C PRO A 94 -2.33 -8.25 -2.79
N LEU A 95 -2.26 -7.23 -1.93
CA LEU A 95 -2.91 -7.14 -0.62
C LEU A 95 -2.36 -8.06 0.48
N GLN A 96 -1.47 -9.02 0.16
CA GLN A 96 -0.95 -9.94 1.17
C GLN A 96 0.03 -9.26 2.12
N LEU A 97 0.98 -8.48 1.60
CA LEU A 97 1.99 -7.80 2.41
C LEU A 97 1.33 -6.76 3.32
N GLU A 98 0.41 -5.99 2.74
CA GLU A 98 -0.40 -4.99 3.43
C GLU A 98 -1.14 -5.62 4.60
N THR A 99 -1.83 -6.74 4.36
CA THR A 99 -2.59 -7.44 5.40
C THR A 99 -1.68 -7.98 6.50
N ILE A 100 -0.58 -8.63 6.12
CA ILE A 100 0.40 -9.16 7.07
C ILE A 100 0.94 -8.03 7.95
N ASN A 101 1.28 -6.88 7.37
CA ASN A 101 1.79 -5.73 8.12
C ASN A 101 0.75 -5.20 9.12
N VAL A 102 -0.52 -5.08 8.72
CA VAL A 102 -1.61 -4.65 9.62
C VAL A 102 -1.80 -5.64 10.77
N THR A 103 -1.80 -6.94 10.47
CA THR A 103 -1.93 -8.01 11.48
C THR A 103 -0.72 -8.04 12.43
N MET A 104 0.50 -7.91 11.91
CA MET A 104 1.72 -7.85 12.73
C MET A 104 1.77 -6.59 13.61
N ALA A 105 1.15 -5.49 13.16
CA ALA A 105 0.94 -4.28 13.94
C ALA A 105 -0.20 -4.40 14.99
N ARG A 106 -0.81 -5.60 15.13
CA ARG A 106 -1.90 -5.88 16.07
C ARG A 106 -3.15 -5.01 15.86
N LYS A 107 -3.44 -4.69 14.60
CA LYS A 107 -4.67 -3.98 14.19
C LYS A 107 -5.64 -4.95 13.53
N ASP A 108 -6.94 -4.70 13.72
CA ASP A 108 -8.00 -5.48 13.10
C ASP A 108 -8.10 -5.18 11.59
N ILE A 109 -8.34 -6.23 10.80
CA ILE A 109 -8.42 -6.11 9.33
C ILE A 109 -9.40 -7.12 8.73
N PHE A 110 -10.20 -6.65 7.78
CA PHE A 110 -10.95 -7.51 6.88
C PHE A 110 -10.28 -7.58 5.51
N LEU A 111 -9.93 -8.80 5.10
CA LEU A 111 -9.33 -9.08 3.80
C LEU A 111 -10.36 -9.69 2.85
N VAL A 112 -10.69 -8.95 1.78
CA VAL A 112 -11.52 -9.45 0.68
C VAL A 112 -10.61 -9.82 -0.49
N MET A 113 -10.54 -11.13 -0.78
CA MET A 113 -9.81 -11.65 -1.94
C MET A 113 -10.60 -12.80 -2.58
N PRO A 114 -10.44 -13.02 -3.90
CA PRO A 114 -11.04 -14.16 -4.57
C PRO A 114 -10.58 -15.50 -3.98
N THR A 115 -11.35 -16.56 -4.22
CA THR A 115 -10.94 -17.94 -3.91
C THR A 115 -9.63 -18.27 -4.63
N GLY A 116 -8.72 -18.99 -3.97
CA GLY A 116 -7.37 -19.24 -4.50
C GLY A 116 -6.43 -18.03 -4.48
N GLY A 117 -6.88 -16.85 -4.03
CA GLY A 117 -6.07 -15.63 -3.93
C GLY A 117 -4.92 -15.72 -2.90
N GLY A 118 -4.94 -16.70 -2.00
CA GLY A 118 -3.90 -16.89 -0.99
C GLY A 118 -4.20 -16.23 0.35
N LYS A 119 -5.49 -16.11 0.73
CA LYS A 119 -5.92 -15.52 2.01
C LYS A 119 -5.31 -16.21 3.23
N SER A 120 -5.10 -17.53 3.17
CA SER A 120 -4.57 -18.30 4.30
C SER A 120 -3.19 -17.85 4.74
N LEU A 121 -2.35 -17.44 3.78
CA LEU A 121 -1.00 -16.96 4.06
C LEU A 121 -1.01 -15.74 4.99
N CYS A 122 -2.03 -14.88 4.88
CA CYS A 122 -2.12 -13.62 5.62
C CYS A 122 -2.30 -13.80 7.13
N TYR A 123 -2.68 -14.99 7.61
CA TYR A 123 -2.70 -15.31 9.05
C TYR A 123 -1.72 -16.44 9.42
N GLN A 124 -1.43 -17.36 8.51
CA GLN A 124 -0.46 -18.45 8.76
C GLN A 124 0.98 -17.94 8.89
N LEU A 125 1.37 -16.95 8.10
CA LEU A 125 2.71 -16.38 8.16
C LEU A 125 2.91 -15.55 9.44
N PRO A 126 1.99 -14.64 9.83
CA PRO A 126 2.05 -13.98 11.14
C PRO A 126 2.10 -14.93 12.33
N ALA A 127 1.44 -16.09 12.26
CA ALA A 127 1.46 -17.10 13.32
C ALA A 127 2.88 -17.62 13.60
N LEU A 128 3.71 -17.77 12.56
CA LEU A 128 5.11 -18.19 12.69
C LEU A 128 6.04 -17.03 13.08
N CYS A 129 5.62 -15.79 12.80
CA CYS A 129 6.40 -14.60 13.13
C CYS A 129 6.19 -14.13 14.58
N SER A 130 5.08 -14.53 15.20
CA SER A 130 4.68 -14.15 16.56
C SER A 130 4.92 -15.28 17.55
N ASP A 131 5.01 -14.93 18.84
CA ASP A 131 5.07 -15.92 19.91
C ASP A 131 3.68 -16.48 20.22
N GLY A 132 3.61 -17.77 20.61
CA GLY A 132 2.37 -18.45 20.96
C GLY A 132 1.70 -19.15 19.77
N PHE A 133 0.38 -18.99 19.64
CA PHE A 133 -0.41 -19.61 18.57
C PHE A 133 -1.46 -18.65 18.02
N THR A 134 -1.90 -18.90 16.78
CA THR A 134 -3.02 -18.18 16.16
C THR A 134 -4.25 -19.07 16.13
N LEU A 135 -5.36 -18.58 16.69
CA LEU A 135 -6.65 -19.27 16.61
C LEU A 135 -7.32 -18.96 15.26
N VAL A 136 -7.63 -20.00 14.51
CA VAL A 136 -8.33 -19.89 13.22
C VAL A 136 -9.70 -20.53 13.37
N ILE A 137 -10.76 -19.73 13.19
CA ILE A 137 -12.14 -20.22 13.21
C ILE A 137 -12.55 -20.55 11.78
N CYS A 138 -12.88 -21.82 11.53
CA CYS A 138 -13.27 -22.31 10.21
C CYS A 138 -14.62 -23.02 10.29
N PRO A 139 -15.56 -22.76 9.37
CA PRO A 139 -16.90 -23.33 9.44
C PRO A 139 -16.98 -24.81 9.05
N LEU A 140 -16.03 -25.32 8.25
CA LEU A 140 -16.09 -26.66 7.68
C LEU A 140 -14.85 -27.48 8.05
N ILE A 141 -15.05 -28.73 8.49
CA ILE A 141 -13.96 -29.65 8.85
C ILE A 141 -13.08 -29.95 7.63
N SER A 142 -13.67 -30.17 6.46
CA SER A 142 -12.93 -30.41 5.22
C SER A 142 -11.95 -29.28 4.89
N LEU A 143 -12.35 -28.01 5.09
CA LEU A 143 -11.46 -26.87 4.90
C LEU A 143 -10.34 -26.84 5.94
N MET A 144 -10.60 -27.25 7.18
CA MET A 144 -9.54 -27.37 8.19
C MET A 144 -8.53 -28.44 7.83
N GLU A 145 -8.99 -29.61 7.39
CA GLU A 145 -8.14 -30.73 6.97
C GLU A 145 -7.25 -30.35 5.78
N ASP A 146 -7.79 -29.65 4.78
CA ASP A 146 -7.03 -29.13 3.64
C ASP A 146 -5.89 -28.21 4.10
N GLN A 147 -6.15 -27.28 5.03
CA GLN A 147 -5.10 -26.40 5.55
C GLN A 147 -4.05 -27.17 6.35
N LEU A 148 -4.47 -28.10 7.21
CA LEU A 148 -3.56 -28.90 8.02
C LEU A 148 -2.66 -29.80 7.18
N MET A 149 -3.18 -30.38 6.11
CA MET A 149 -2.39 -31.18 5.18
C MET A 149 -1.24 -30.36 4.58
N VAL A 150 -1.52 -29.14 4.13
CA VAL A 150 -0.50 -28.23 3.58
C VAL A 150 0.51 -27.83 4.66
N LEU A 151 0.04 -27.43 5.85
CA LEU A 151 0.92 -27.02 6.95
C LEU A 151 1.84 -28.17 7.40
N LYS A 152 1.33 -29.40 7.46
CA LYS A 152 2.11 -30.59 7.79
C LYS A 152 3.18 -30.89 6.74
N GLN A 153 2.89 -30.70 5.45
CA GLN A 153 3.89 -30.83 4.37
C GLN A 153 4.99 -29.77 4.46
N LEU A 154 4.66 -28.57 4.95
CA LEU A 154 5.62 -27.50 5.20
C LEU A 154 6.39 -27.67 6.52
N GLY A 155 6.12 -28.73 7.30
CA GLY A 155 6.76 -28.96 8.59
C GLY A 155 6.29 -28.00 9.70
N ILE A 156 5.14 -27.35 9.53
CA ILE A 156 4.58 -26.41 10.50
C ILE A 156 3.70 -27.17 11.50
N SER A 157 3.94 -26.96 12.79
CA SER A 157 3.08 -27.50 13.86
C SER A 157 1.74 -26.76 13.89
N ALA A 158 0.68 -27.46 13.48
CA ALA A 158 -0.69 -26.99 13.55
C ALA A 158 -1.63 -28.14 13.96
N THR A 159 -2.73 -27.82 14.61
CA THR A 159 -3.73 -28.80 15.06
C THR A 159 -5.14 -28.22 14.88
N MET A 160 -6.15 -29.09 14.91
CA MET A 160 -7.56 -28.69 14.95
C MET A 160 -8.26 -29.36 16.12
N LEU A 161 -9.33 -28.72 16.60
CA LEU A 161 -10.30 -29.31 17.49
C LEU A 161 -11.64 -29.41 16.75
N ASN A 162 -12.26 -30.58 16.79
CA ASN A 162 -13.55 -30.86 16.19
C ASN A 162 -14.44 -31.66 17.17
N ALA A 163 -15.70 -31.89 16.80
CA ALA A 163 -16.66 -32.59 17.65
C ALA A 163 -16.26 -34.04 17.98
N SER A 164 -15.43 -34.68 17.15
CA SER A 164 -14.93 -36.04 17.34
C SER A 164 -13.54 -36.11 17.97
N SER A 165 -12.96 -34.97 18.35
CA SER A 165 -11.65 -34.92 18.99
C SER A 165 -11.71 -35.56 20.38
N SER A 166 -10.70 -36.34 20.74
CA SER A 166 -10.58 -36.90 22.09
C SER A 166 -10.47 -35.76 23.11
N LYS A 167 -11.25 -35.87 24.19
CA LYS A 167 -11.21 -34.95 25.33
C LYS A 167 -9.92 -35.08 26.10
#